data_AF-A0A9E2HD19-F1
#
_entry.id   AF-A0A9E2HD19-F1
#
_cell.length_a   1.000
_cell.length_b   1.000
_cell.length_c   1.000
_cell.angle_alpha   90.00
_cell.angle_beta   90.00
_cell.angle_gamma   90.00
#
_symmetry.space_group_name_H-M   'P 1'
#
loop_
_entity.id
_entity.type
_entity.pdbx_description
1 polymer ?
#
loop_
_entity_poly.entity_id
_entity_poly.type
_entity_poly.pdbx_seq_one_letter_code
_entity_poly.pdbx_strand_id
1 'polypeptide(L)' 'MIKRDELIKFIEKTIGRDLIQKALIKDEIANGVQFLGQENVSKVALGTSLNEEFLLGAVKAKAQFCIFHHGF' A
#
# COMPACT_ATOMS: atom_id res chain seq x y z
N MET A 1 -12.30 -2.31 -12.41
CA MET A 1 -12.00 -2.81 -11.06
C MET A 1 -10.86 -3.80 -11.21
N ILE A 2 -9.78 -3.67 -10.43
CA ILE A 2 -8.57 -4.51 -10.53
C ILE A 2 -8.48 -5.45 -9.33
N LYS A 3 -7.84 -6.62 -9.47
CA LYS A 3 -7.55 -7.48 -8.32
C LYS A 3 -6.43 -6.88 -7.49
N ARG A 4 -6.57 -6.92 -6.16
CA ARG A 4 -5.60 -6.42 -5.19
C ARG A 4 -4.18 -6.94 -5.49
N ASP A 5 -4.05 -8.23 -5.75
CA ASP A 5 -2.75 -8.87 -5.96
C ASP A 5 -2.11 -8.48 -7.31
N GLU A 6 -2.92 -8.15 -8.32
CA GLU A 6 -2.43 -7.58 -9.58
C GLU A 6 -1.91 -6.15 -9.37
N LEU A 7 -2.62 -5.35 -8.57
CA LEU A 7 -2.20 -4.00 -8.21
C LEU A 7 -0.90 -4.01 -7.39
N ILE A 8 -0.77 -4.93 -6.43
CA ILE A 8 0.48 -5.11 -5.66
C ILE A 8 1.65 -5.42 -6.59
N LYS A 9 1.49 -6.42 -7.48
CA LYS A 9 2.53 -6.79 -8.46
C LYS A 9 2.91 -5.62 -9.37
N PHE A 10 1.93 -4.79 -9.76
CA PHE A 10 2.17 -3.60 -10.55
C PHE A 10 3.00 -2.56 -9.78
N ILE A 11 2.66 -2.30 -8.52
CA ILE A 11 3.39 -1.34 -7.66
C ILE A 11 4.83 -1.82 -7.44
N GLU A 12 5.04 -3.08 -7.05
CA GLU A 12 6.37 -3.66 -6.85
C GLU A 12 7.23 -3.59 -8.12
N LYS A 13 6.64 -3.87 -9.28
CA LYS A 13 7.32 -3.73 -10.57
C LYS A 13 7.67 -2.27 -10.88
N THR A 14 6.79 -1.34 -10.54
CA THR A 14 6.96 0.10 -10.80
C THR A 14 8.05 0.70 -9.92
N ILE A 15 8.12 0.31 -8.66
CA ILE A 15 9.19 0.73 -7.73
C ILE A 15 10.53 0.12 -8.16
N GLY A 16 10.53 -1.16 -8.57
CA GLY A 16 11.73 -1.88 -8.95
C GLY A 16 12.04 -2.98 -7.92
N ARG A 17 12.10 -4.23 -8.40
CA ARG A 17 12.28 -5.41 -7.53
C ARG A 17 13.61 -5.40 -6.79
N ASP A 18 14.64 -4.84 -7.39
CA ASP A 18 15.96 -4.64 -6.79
C ASP A 18 15.91 -3.67 -5.60
N LEU A 19 15.15 -2.58 -5.73
CA LEU A 19 14.93 -1.62 -4.63
C LEU A 19 14.11 -2.25 -3.51
N ILE A 20 13.05 -3.00 -3.83
CA ILE A 20 12.26 -3.74 -2.84
C ILE A 20 13.14 -4.76 -2.09
N GLN A 21 13.95 -5.54 -2.80
CA GLN A 21 14.88 -6.50 -2.17
C GLN A 21 15.91 -5.82 -1.27
N LYS A 22 16.45 -4.68 -1.71
CA LYS A 22 17.38 -3.89 -0.91
C LYS A 22 16.71 -3.35 0.36
N ALA A 23 15.47 -2.89 0.25
CA ALA A 23 14.69 -2.37 1.37
C ALA A 23 14.40 -3.46 2.41
N LEU A 24 14.14 -4.71 2.00
CA LEU A 24 13.98 -5.84 2.92
C LEU A 24 15.19 -6.14 3.82
N ILE A 25 16.38 -5.67 3.43
CA ILE A 25 17.62 -5.86 4.20
C ILE A 25 17.97 -4.62 5.01
N LYS A 26 17.66 -3.43 4.47
CA LYS A 26 18.13 -2.15 5.02
C LYS A 26 17.12 -1.41 5.88
N ASP A 27 15.84 -1.58 5.60
CA ASP A 27 14.80 -0.81 6.28
C ASP A 27 14.40 -1.52 7.58
N GLU A 28 14.30 -0.75 8.66
CA GLU A 28 13.86 -1.26 9.96
C GLU A 28 12.37 -1.60 9.97
N ILE A 29 11.60 -0.94 9.09
CA ILE A 29 10.15 -1.11 8.94
C ILE A 29 9.89 -1.88 7.64
N ALA A 30 9.01 -2.88 7.71
CA ALA A 30 8.69 -3.72 6.58
C ALA A 30 7.97 -2.94 5.47
N ASN A 31 8.55 -2.97 4.26
CA ASN A 31 7.90 -2.52 3.05
C ASN A 31 6.92 -3.58 2.52
N GLY A 32 5.92 -3.13 1.75
CA GLY A 32 4.94 -4.00 1.09
C GLY A 32 3.60 -4.05 1.80
N VAL A 33 2.91 -5.18 1.71
CA VAL A 33 1.57 -5.35 2.27
C VAL A 33 1.63 -5.54 3.78
N GLN A 34 1.11 -4.57 4.53
CA GLN A 34 1.00 -4.65 5.98
C GLN A 34 -0.35 -5.19 6.46
N PHE A 35 -1.44 -4.87 5.75
CA PHE A 35 -2.80 -5.31 6.06
C PHE A 35 -3.51 -5.79 4.79
N LEU A 36 -4.17 -6.93 4.87
CA LEU A 36 -4.98 -7.43 3.76
C LEU A 36 -6.34 -6.72 3.74
N GLY A 37 -6.59 -6.00 2.65
CA GLY A 37 -7.89 -5.42 2.34
C GLY A 37 -8.74 -6.30 1.42
N GLN A 38 -9.78 -5.68 0.83
CA GLN A 38 -10.70 -6.32 -0.10
C GLN A 38 -9.96 -6.84 -1.35
N GLU A 39 -10.48 -7.90 -1.96
CA GLU A 39 -9.90 -8.51 -3.17
C GLU A 39 -10.03 -7.59 -4.39
N ASN A 40 -11.16 -6.89 -4.50
CA ASN A 40 -11.47 -6.06 -5.65
C ASN A 40 -11.27 -4.59 -5.33
N VAL A 41 -10.45 -3.90 -6.12
CA VAL A 41 -10.07 -2.50 -5.89
C VAL A 41 -10.65 -1.63 -6.99
N SER A 42 -11.38 -0.60 -6.58
CA SER A 42 -11.91 0.45 -7.47
C SER A 42 -11.38 1.83 -7.13
N LYS A 43 -10.96 2.03 -5.87
CA LYS A 43 -10.45 3.30 -5.37
C LYS A 43 -9.26 3.08 -4.44
N VAL A 44 -8.21 3.85 -4.68
CA VAL A 44 -6.97 3.87 -3.91
C VAL A 44 -6.89 5.19 -3.15
N ALA A 45 -6.54 5.15 -1.87
CA ALA A 45 -6.17 6.32 -1.08
C ALA A 45 -4.64 6.41 -0.96
N LEU A 46 -4.09 7.61 -1.14
CA LEU A 46 -2.66 7.88 -1.04
C LEU A 46 -2.42 8.85 0.12
N GLY A 47 -1.40 8.59 0.93
CA GLY A 47 -1.00 9.45 2.05
C GLY A 47 0.49 9.32 2.36
N THR A 48 0.99 10.15 3.29
CA THR A 48 2.40 10.06 3.70
C THR A 48 2.58 9.04 4.82
N SER A 49 1.73 9.08 5.84
CA SER A 49 1.85 8.24 7.04
C SER A 49 0.57 7.50 7.34
N LEU A 50 0.70 6.27 7.87
CA LEU A 50 -0.41 5.52 8.45
C LEU A 50 -0.80 6.15 9.80
N ASN A 51 -1.89 6.93 9.79
CA ASN A 51 -2.48 7.50 11.00
C ASN A 51 -4.02 7.46 10.96
N GLU A 52 -4.65 7.74 12.09
CA GLU A 52 -6.11 7.67 12.25
C GLU A 52 -6.84 8.60 11.27
N GLU A 53 -6.40 9.84 11.15
CA GLU A 53 -7.02 10.84 10.26
C GLU A 53 -7.03 10.35 8.80
N PHE A 54 -5.90 9.82 8.32
CA PHE A 54 -5.80 9.23 6.99
C PHE A 54 -6.76 8.06 6.80
N LEU A 55 -6.81 7.13 7.77
CA LEU A 55 -7.69 5.97 7.70
C LEU A 55 -9.18 6.36 7.69
N LEU A 56 -9.58 7.32 8.53
CA LEU A 56 -10.94 7.86 8.53
C LEU A 56 -11.28 8.51 7.18
N GLY A 57 -10.34 9.25 6.58
CA GLY A 57 -10.47 9.80 5.24
C GLY A 57 -10.65 8.72 4.16
N ALA A 58 -9.85 7.66 4.21
CA ALA A 58 -9.93 6.53 3.28
C ALA A 58 -11.27 5.78 3.39
N VAL A 59 -11.77 5.57 4.61
CA VAL A 59 -13.08 4.97 4.88
C VAL A 59 -14.20 5.86 4.33
N LYS A 60 -14.17 7.17 4.62
CA LYS A 60 -15.15 8.14 4.09
C LYS A 60 -15.16 8.16 2.57
N ALA A 61 -13.98 8.06 1.96
CA ALA A 61 -13.82 7.98 0.50
C ALA A 61 -14.26 6.62 -0.07
N LYS A 62 -14.48 5.59 0.76
CA LYS A 62 -14.72 4.20 0.33
C LYS A 62 -13.56 3.67 -0.51
N ALA A 63 -12.32 3.94 -0.10
CA ALA A 63 -11.14 3.31 -0.70
C ALA A 63 -11.01 1.85 -0.24
N GLN A 64 -10.60 0.96 -1.12
CA GLN A 64 -10.34 -0.46 -0.80
C GLN A 64 -8.85 -0.76 -0.62
N PHE A 65 -7.99 0.18 -1.01
CA PHE A 65 -6.55 0.04 -1.01
C PHE A 65 -5.92 1.35 -0.55
N CYS A 66 -4.96 1.27 0.35
CA CYS A 66 -4.25 2.42 0.90
C CYS A 66 -2.76 2.29 0.59
N ILE A 67 -2.12 3.37 0.16
CA ILE A 67 -0.67 3.44 -0.02
C ILE A 67 -0.15 4.60 0.81
N PHE A 68 0.89 4.35 1.58
CA PHE A 68 1.58 5.33 2.39
C PHE A 68 3.09 5.07 2.41
N HIS A 69 3.87 6.11 2.72
CA HIS A 69 5.32 6.01 2.80
C HIS A 69 5.78 5.47 4.16
N HIS A 70 5.19 5.97 5.25
CA HIS A 70 5.45 5.50 6.60
C HIS A 70 4.33 4.56 7.04
N GLY A 71 4.63 3.27 7.10
CA GLY A 71 3.71 2.23 7.56
C GLY A 71 3.71 2.02 9.07
N PHE A 72 3.09 0.92 9.48
CA PHE A 72 3.17 0.37 10.82
C PHE A 72 4.54 -0.27 11.07
#